data_AF-A0AA38LSJ0-F1
#
_entry.id   AF-A0AA38LSJ0-F1
#
_cell.length_a   1.000
_cell.length_b   1.000
_cell.length_c   1.000
_cell.angle_alpha   90.00
_cell.angle_beta   90.00
_cell.angle_gamma   90.00
#
_symmetry.space_group_name_H-M   'P 1'
#
loop_
_entity.id
_entity.type
_entity.pdbx_description
1 polymer ?
#
loop_
_entity_poly.entity_id
_entity_poly.type
_entity_poly.pdbx_seq_one_letter_code
_entity_poly.pdbx_strand_id
1 'polypeptide(L)'
;MQSIVNAASNALNTATNAASSAAVAAGNLTGLTSPTTTATGAAHSHAESVKASLPEDATAGEVKSIDAEGLAVFEDKEVRHEVLVKINQLALDDVKHGLKELASLDLVTDSGKKGIDRYFVVTRPMGLDYIGEVEIESGKSIHIRCHKASATAAPRFHSIDTRPGSEGGAIFKPGGDLHWFDY
;
A
#
# COMPACT_ATOMS: atom_id res chain seq x y z
N MET A 1 -2.64 -1.28 56.73
CA MET A 1 -2.99 -1.14 55.31
C MET A 1 -1.79 -0.95 54.37
N GLN A 2 -0.53 -1.14 54.78
CA GLN A 2 0.64 -1.05 53.88
C GLN A 2 1.15 -2.39 53.31
N SER A 3 0.72 -3.55 53.85
CA SER A 3 1.28 -4.85 53.40
C SER A 3 0.63 -5.41 52.13
N ILE A 4 -0.57 -4.96 51.75
CA ILE A 4 -1.30 -5.49 50.59
C ILE A 4 -0.79 -4.87 49.28
N VAL A 5 -0.29 -3.63 49.32
CA VAL A 5 0.23 -2.91 48.15
C VAL A 5 1.58 -3.48 47.67
N ASN A 6 2.38 -4.02 48.61
CA ASN A 6 3.66 -4.66 48.28
C ASN A 6 3.49 -6.08 47.71
N ALA A 7 2.42 -6.80 48.05
CA ALA A 7 2.13 -8.11 47.49
C ALA A 7 1.68 -8.05 46.03
N ALA A 8 0.89 -7.02 45.66
CA ALA A 8 0.42 -6.83 44.28
C ALA A 8 1.57 -6.46 43.32
N SER A 9 2.56 -5.70 43.78
CA SER A 9 3.69 -5.26 42.97
C SER A 9 4.67 -6.40 42.65
N ASN A 10 4.84 -7.36 43.58
CA ASN A 10 5.71 -8.53 43.36
C ASN A 10 5.07 -9.61 42.47
N ALA A 11 3.74 -9.73 42.48
CA ALA A 11 3.01 -10.64 41.59
C ALA A 11 3.07 -10.17 40.12
N LEU A 12 3.01 -8.86 39.88
CA LEU A 12 3.05 -8.29 38.54
C LEU A 12 4.43 -8.48 37.87
N ASN A 13 5.52 -8.29 38.62
CA ASN A 13 6.88 -8.50 38.11
C ASN A 13 7.22 -9.98 37.83
N THR A 14 6.57 -10.91 38.54
CA THR A 14 6.77 -12.36 38.32
C THR A 14 6.06 -12.84 37.04
N ALA A 15 4.90 -12.27 36.72
CA ALA A 15 4.15 -12.60 35.49
C ALA A 15 4.85 -12.08 34.22
N THR A 16 5.45 -10.88 34.26
CA THR A 16 6.16 -10.30 33.11
C THR A 16 7.46 -11.06 32.76
N ASN A 17 8.16 -11.60 33.77
CA ASN A 17 9.40 -12.35 33.55
C ASN A 17 9.18 -13.82 33.13
N ALA A 18 8.04 -14.42 33.50
CA ALA A 18 7.67 -15.76 33.03
C ALA A 18 7.26 -15.79 31.54
N ALA A 19 6.68 -14.69 31.02
CA ALA A 19 6.30 -14.60 29.60
C ALA A 19 7.51 -14.46 28.65
N SER A 20 8.63 -13.90 29.12
CA SER A 20 9.83 -13.71 28.29
C SER A 20 10.73 -14.96 28.18
N SER A 21 10.46 -16.02 28.97
CA SER A 21 11.30 -17.23 28.99
C SER A 21 10.67 -18.43 28.25
N ALA A 22 9.46 -18.31 27.71
CA ALA A 22 8.77 -19.38 26.98
C ALA A 22 8.96 -19.33 25.45
N ALA A 23 9.49 -18.23 24.90
CA ALA A 23 9.64 -18.05 23.45
C ALA A 23 10.99 -18.54 22.87
N VAL A 24 11.95 -18.96 23.72
CA VAL A 24 13.32 -19.31 23.28
C VAL A 24 13.62 -20.82 23.38
N ALA A 25 12.66 -21.65 23.81
CA ALA A 25 12.87 -23.08 24.06
C ALA A 25 12.10 -24.02 23.12
N ALA A 26 11.95 -23.66 21.84
CA ALA A 26 11.39 -24.56 20.81
C ALA A 26 12.26 -24.66 19.54
N GLY A 27 13.51 -24.18 19.59
CA GLY A 27 14.36 -24.02 18.40
C GLY A 27 15.39 -25.10 18.15
N ASN A 28 15.58 -26.12 19.00
CA ASN A 28 16.79 -26.96 18.88
C ASN A 28 16.65 -28.41 19.35
N LEU A 29 15.81 -29.20 18.70
CA LEU A 29 15.91 -30.68 18.70
C LEU A 29 14.96 -31.22 17.61
N THR A 30 15.40 -31.49 16.38
CA THR A 30 15.90 -32.81 15.99
C THR A 30 16.14 -32.77 14.48
N GLY A 31 17.34 -33.11 14.03
CA GLY A 31 17.56 -33.44 12.62
C GLY A 31 17.13 -34.87 12.35
N LEU A 32 16.36 -35.09 11.26
CA LEU A 32 16.60 -36.15 10.28
C LEU A 32 15.56 -36.13 9.14
N THR A 33 16.07 -36.36 7.92
CA THR A 33 15.43 -36.99 6.74
C THR A 33 14.42 -36.23 5.86
N SER A 34 14.95 -35.85 4.68
CA SER A 34 14.39 -36.12 3.34
C SER A 34 13.31 -35.21 2.73
N PRO A 35 13.31 -35.05 1.39
CA PRO A 35 12.91 -33.83 0.71
C PRO A 35 11.52 -33.94 0.08
N THR A 36 10.60 -33.04 0.43
CA THR A 36 9.32 -32.95 -0.27
C THR A 36 8.82 -31.50 -0.32
N THR A 37 8.75 -31.00 -1.55
CA THR A 37 7.89 -29.90 -2.04
C THR A 37 8.05 -28.53 -1.38
N THR A 38 8.83 -27.67 -2.05
CA THR A 38 8.78 -26.21 -1.98
C THR A 38 7.34 -25.70 -2.15
N ALA A 39 6.71 -25.37 -1.03
CA ALA A 39 5.67 -24.35 -0.97
C ALA A 39 6.38 -23.01 -0.79
N THR A 40 6.39 -22.20 -1.86
CA THR A 40 6.85 -20.81 -1.85
C THR A 40 5.92 -19.97 -0.97
N GLY A 41 6.32 -19.79 0.29
CA GLY A 41 5.80 -18.73 1.13
C GLY A 41 6.21 -17.38 0.55
N ALA A 42 5.21 -16.52 0.31
CA ALA A 42 5.38 -15.15 -0.12
C ALA A 42 6.19 -14.37 0.93
N ALA A 43 7.49 -14.27 0.71
CA ALA A 43 8.35 -13.33 1.39
C ALA A 43 8.18 -11.97 0.71
N HIS A 44 7.56 -11.03 1.41
CA HIS A 44 7.55 -9.62 1.03
C HIS A 44 8.99 -9.07 1.14
N SER A 45 9.73 -9.10 0.04
CA SER A 45 11.00 -8.39 -0.08
C SER A 45 10.71 -6.93 -0.41
N HIS A 46 10.80 -6.07 0.62
CA HIS A 46 10.88 -4.63 0.43
C HIS A 46 12.28 -4.31 -0.11
N ALA A 47 12.40 -4.26 -1.44
CA ALA A 47 13.65 -3.95 -2.13
C ALA A 47 13.58 -2.54 -2.74
N GLU A 48 14.53 -1.71 -2.30
CA GLU A 48 15.07 -0.48 -2.89
C GLU A 48 14.12 0.50 -3.61
N SER A 49 14.02 1.72 -3.04
CA SER A 49 13.49 2.92 -3.71
C SER A 49 14.44 3.41 -4.82
N VAL A 50 14.62 2.60 -5.85
CA VAL A 50 15.04 3.08 -7.16
C VAL A 50 13.77 3.66 -7.79
N LYS A 51 13.80 4.92 -8.26
CA LYS A 51 12.75 5.41 -9.18
C LYS A 51 12.59 4.34 -10.26
N ALA A 52 11.47 3.61 -10.24
CA ALA A 52 11.33 2.43 -11.07
C ALA A 52 11.48 2.84 -12.54
N SER A 53 12.54 2.36 -13.17
CA SER A 53 12.70 2.51 -14.60
C SER A 53 11.62 1.68 -15.28
N LEU A 54 10.98 2.26 -16.30
CA LEU A 54 10.01 1.56 -17.11
C LEU A 54 10.59 0.22 -17.60
N PRO A 55 9.77 -0.85 -17.69
CA PRO A 55 10.18 -2.09 -18.32
C PRO A 55 10.71 -1.86 -19.75
N GLU A 56 11.68 -2.65 -20.21
CA GLU A 56 12.34 -2.46 -21.51
C GLU A 56 11.38 -2.52 -22.71
N ASP A 57 10.26 -3.24 -22.57
CA ASP A 57 9.20 -3.41 -23.56
C ASP A 57 8.04 -2.43 -23.37
N ALA A 58 8.18 -1.46 -22.46
CA ALA A 58 7.15 -0.49 -22.13
C ALA A 58 7.40 0.87 -22.80
N THR A 59 6.33 1.52 -23.23
CA THR A 59 6.37 2.91 -23.74
C THR A 59 5.43 3.77 -22.92
N ALA A 60 5.97 4.76 -22.21
CA ALA A 60 5.19 5.76 -21.49
C ALA A 60 4.75 6.88 -22.43
N GLY A 61 3.47 7.24 -22.35
CA GLY A 61 2.93 8.45 -22.95
C GLY A 61 3.19 9.68 -22.08
N GLU A 62 2.73 10.82 -22.58
CA GLU A 62 2.82 12.09 -21.85
C GLU A 62 1.80 12.16 -20.71
N VAL A 63 2.16 12.88 -19.64
CA VAL A 63 1.23 13.22 -18.55
C VAL A 63 0.22 14.24 -19.07
N LYS A 64 -1.06 13.89 -19.02
CA LYS A 64 -2.17 14.74 -19.44
C LYS A 64 -3.20 14.90 -18.33
N SER A 65 -3.97 15.98 -18.41
CA SER A 65 -5.15 16.17 -17.57
C SER A 65 -6.18 15.07 -17.84
N ILE A 66 -7.03 14.80 -16.85
CA ILE A 66 -8.07 13.78 -16.96
C ILE A 66 -9.00 14.07 -18.16
N ASP A 67 -9.18 13.06 -19.00
CA ASP A 67 -10.08 13.08 -20.15
C ASP A 67 -11.12 11.95 -20.03
N ALA A 68 -11.98 11.77 -21.02
CA ALA A 68 -13.02 10.75 -21.00
C ALA A 68 -12.48 9.32 -20.89
N GLU A 69 -11.29 9.05 -21.42
CA GLU A 69 -10.66 7.73 -21.35
C GLU A 69 -10.16 7.46 -19.93
N GLY A 70 -9.39 8.40 -19.37
CA GLY A 70 -8.91 8.26 -17.99
C GLY A 70 -10.06 8.20 -17.00
N LEU A 71 -11.11 9.00 -17.20
CA LEU A 71 -12.32 8.96 -16.36
C LEU A 71 -12.99 7.59 -16.41
N ALA A 72 -13.15 7.00 -17.61
CA ALA A 72 -13.73 5.68 -17.76
C ALA A 72 -12.92 4.56 -17.07
N VAL A 73 -11.61 4.75 -16.91
CA VAL A 73 -10.74 3.79 -16.20
C VAL A 73 -10.83 3.97 -14.69
N PHE A 74 -10.60 5.19 -14.22
CA PHE A 74 -10.46 5.43 -12.78
C PHE A 74 -11.79 5.61 -12.04
N GLU A 75 -12.88 5.96 -12.75
CA GLU A 75 -14.22 5.98 -12.17
C GLU A 75 -14.98 4.66 -12.30
N ASP A 76 -14.36 3.64 -12.93
CA ASP A 76 -14.94 2.31 -12.95
C ASP A 76 -15.25 1.84 -11.52
N LYS A 77 -16.42 1.25 -11.34
CA LYS A 77 -16.95 0.90 -10.01
C LYS A 77 -16.04 -0.08 -9.27
N GLU A 78 -15.44 -1.04 -9.99
CA GLU A 78 -14.53 -2.02 -9.38
C GLU A 78 -13.23 -1.34 -8.96
N VAL A 79 -12.65 -0.54 -9.86
CA VAL A 79 -11.42 0.22 -9.58
C VAL A 79 -11.58 1.14 -8.38
N ARG A 80 -12.65 1.96 -8.34
CA ARG A 80 -12.92 2.85 -7.21
C ARG A 80 -13.06 2.09 -5.90
N HIS A 81 -13.77 0.96 -5.92
CA HIS A 81 -13.94 0.14 -4.72
C HIS A 81 -12.61 -0.45 -4.23
N GLU A 82 -11.80 -1.01 -5.12
CA GLU A 82 -10.51 -1.59 -4.78
C GLU A 82 -9.53 -0.53 -4.24
N VAL A 83 -9.50 0.66 -4.85
CA VAL A 83 -8.71 1.81 -4.37
C VAL A 83 -9.16 2.21 -2.96
N LEU A 84 -10.47 2.35 -2.72
CA LEU A 84 -11.02 2.67 -1.40
C LEU A 84 -10.62 1.64 -0.34
N VAL A 85 -10.72 0.35 -0.66
CA VAL A 85 -10.33 -0.74 0.24
C VAL A 85 -8.84 -0.68 0.56
N LYS A 86 -7.98 -0.45 -0.44
CA LYS A 86 -6.53 -0.37 -0.23
C LYS A 86 -6.13 0.85 0.59
N ILE A 87 -6.73 2.01 0.34
CA ILE A 87 -6.52 3.23 1.12
C ILE A 87 -6.91 3.01 2.59
N ASN A 88 -8.05 2.37 2.84
CA ASN A 88 -8.49 2.04 4.20
C ASN A 88 -7.51 1.07 4.89
N GLN A 89 -7.05 0.04 4.17
CA GLN A 89 -6.03 -0.87 4.69
C GLN A 89 -4.74 -0.12 5.08
N LEU A 90 -4.26 0.78 4.21
CA LEU A 90 -3.10 1.62 4.51
C LEU A 90 -3.38 2.49 5.76
N ALA A 91 -4.56 3.09 5.88
CA ALA A 91 -4.92 3.87 7.07
C ALA A 91 -4.94 3.04 8.36
N LEU A 92 -5.42 1.80 8.32
CA LEU A 92 -5.41 0.89 9.47
C LEU A 92 -3.98 0.50 9.87
N ASP A 93 -3.12 0.20 8.89
CA ASP A 93 -1.72 -0.12 9.15
C ASP A 93 -0.98 1.11 9.73
N ASP A 94 -1.28 2.29 9.21
CA ASP A 94 -0.74 3.57 9.67
C ASP A 94 -1.13 3.88 11.13
N VAL A 95 -2.37 3.59 11.53
CA VAL A 95 -2.83 3.67 12.93
C VAL A 95 -2.11 2.65 13.82
N LYS A 96 -1.95 1.41 13.34
CA LYS A 96 -1.27 0.34 14.08
C LYS A 96 0.21 0.65 14.30
N HIS A 97 0.86 1.33 13.36
CA HIS A 97 2.26 1.74 13.43
C HIS A 97 2.46 3.15 14.00
N GLY A 98 1.38 3.87 14.32
CA GLY A 98 1.43 5.18 14.98
C GLY A 98 1.87 6.34 14.09
N LEU A 99 1.79 6.17 12.76
CA LEU A 99 2.25 7.12 11.74
C LEU A 99 1.24 8.28 11.51
N LYS A 100 -0.07 8.02 11.68
CA LYS A 100 -1.18 9.02 11.69
C LYS A 100 -1.31 9.91 10.44
N GLU A 101 -0.83 9.49 9.28
CA GLU A 101 -0.86 10.26 8.04
C GLU A 101 -2.19 10.09 7.26
N LEU A 102 -2.89 8.96 7.44
CA LEU A 102 -4.02 8.52 6.60
C LEU A 102 -5.39 8.47 7.31
N ALA A 103 -5.49 8.88 8.58
CA ALA A 103 -6.67 8.63 9.42
C ALA A 103 -7.95 9.43 9.07
N SER A 104 -7.95 10.30 8.04
CA SER A 104 -9.07 11.20 7.70
C SER A 104 -9.63 11.03 6.29
N LEU A 105 -9.41 9.86 5.68
CA LEU A 105 -9.74 9.63 4.26
C LEU A 105 -11.24 9.44 4.00
N ASP A 106 -11.91 10.55 3.68
CA ASP A 106 -13.23 10.55 3.06
C ASP A 106 -13.12 10.94 1.58
N LEU A 107 -13.20 9.93 0.72
CA LEU A 107 -13.10 10.06 -0.74
C LEU A 107 -14.41 10.54 -1.38
N VAL A 108 -15.46 10.78 -0.60
CA VAL A 108 -16.75 11.28 -1.07
C VAL A 108 -17.08 12.56 -0.32
N THR A 109 -16.70 13.71 -0.86
CA THR A 109 -17.18 15.00 -0.32
C THR A 109 -17.95 15.79 -1.36
N ASP A 110 -19.09 16.34 -0.94
CA ASP A 110 -20.03 17.19 -1.72
C ASP A 110 -19.42 18.54 -2.18
N SER A 111 -18.15 18.79 -1.88
CA SER A 111 -17.43 20.04 -2.13
C SER A 111 -16.37 19.80 -3.20
N GLY A 112 -16.59 20.40 -4.38
CA GLY A 112 -15.88 20.16 -5.65
C GLY A 112 -14.36 19.90 -5.63
N LYS A 113 -13.95 19.09 -6.62
CA LYS A 113 -12.58 18.74 -7.04
C LYS A 113 -11.76 17.81 -6.13
N LYS A 114 -12.38 16.76 -5.55
CA LYS A 114 -11.62 15.58 -5.11
C LYS A 114 -11.82 14.46 -6.12
N GLY A 115 -10.74 13.97 -6.70
CA GLY A 115 -10.81 13.02 -7.82
C GLY A 115 -9.48 12.91 -8.57
N ILE A 116 -9.50 12.20 -9.69
CA ILE A 116 -8.34 12.05 -10.57
C ILE A 116 -8.12 13.35 -11.34
N ASP A 117 -6.95 13.96 -11.19
CA ASP A 117 -6.62 15.23 -11.85
C ASP A 117 -5.83 15.02 -13.14
N ARG A 118 -4.84 14.13 -13.08
CA ARG A 118 -3.90 13.87 -14.18
C ARG A 118 -3.49 12.41 -14.22
N TYR A 119 -3.13 11.97 -15.42
CA TYR A 119 -2.69 10.61 -15.64
C TYR A 119 -1.76 10.50 -16.85
N PHE A 120 -1.04 9.40 -16.94
CA PHE A 120 -0.38 8.97 -18.17
C PHE A 120 -0.61 7.48 -18.39
N VAL A 121 -0.35 7.03 -19.62
CA VAL A 121 -0.56 5.64 -20.02
C VAL A 121 0.78 5.01 -20.38
N VAL A 122 1.00 3.79 -19.91
CA VAL A 122 2.13 2.96 -20.29
C VAL A 122 1.61 1.80 -21.12
N THR A 123 2.10 1.73 -22.35
CA THR A 123 1.78 0.62 -23.26
C THR A 123 2.77 -0.51 -23.05
N ARG A 124 2.27 -1.73 -22.83
CA ARG A 124 3.06 -2.97 -22.70
C ARG A 124 2.47 -4.07 -23.59
N PRO A 125 3.22 -5.14 -23.91
CA PRO A 125 2.68 -6.27 -24.67
C PRO A 125 1.47 -6.93 -24.01
N MET A 126 1.37 -6.85 -22.68
CA MET A 126 0.29 -7.43 -21.89
C MET A 126 -0.94 -6.53 -21.72
N GLY A 127 -0.92 -5.31 -22.26
CA GLY A 127 -2.02 -4.35 -22.14
C GLY A 127 -1.56 -2.93 -21.82
N LEU A 128 -2.48 -2.14 -21.27
CA LEU A 128 -2.25 -0.74 -20.91
C LEU A 128 -2.26 -0.58 -19.40
N ASP A 129 -1.28 0.15 -18.88
CA ASP A 129 -1.25 0.58 -17.49
C ASP A 129 -1.53 2.08 -17.43
N TYR A 130 -2.54 2.45 -16.65
CA TYR A 130 -2.95 3.83 -16.42
C TYR A 130 -2.42 4.25 -15.06
N ILE A 131 -1.54 5.25 -15.04
CA ILE A 131 -0.95 5.80 -13.83
C ILE A 131 -1.63 7.13 -13.57
N GLY A 132 -2.40 7.22 -12.49
CA GLY A 132 -3.22 8.36 -12.15
C GLY A 132 -2.81 9.00 -10.83
N GLU A 133 -2.89 10.33 -10.77
CA GLU A 133 -2.82 11.09 -9.53
C GLU A 133 -4.24 11.37 -9.02
N VAL A 134 -4.51 10.97 -7.79
CA VAL A 134 -5.81 11.15 -7.14
C VAL A 134 -5.66 12.06 -5.94
N GLU A 135 -6.33 13.21 -5.95
CA GLU A 135 -6.39 14.07 -4.76
C GLU A 135 -7.41 13.49 -3.78
N ILE A 136 -6.92 13.15 -2.58
CA ILE A 136 -7.71 12.47 -1.54
C ILE A 136 -8.13 13.43 -0.43
N GLU A 137 -7.30 14.44 -0.16
CA GLU A 137 -7.52 15.50 0.82
C GLU A 137 -6.80 16.75 0.29
N SER A 138 -7.24 17.94 0.70
CA SER A 138 -6.60 19.19 0.27
C SER A 138 -5.09 19.15 0.52
N GLY A 139 -4.31 19.22 -0.55
CA GLY A 139 -2.85 19.20 -0.49
C GLY A 139 -2.23 17.80 -0.29
N LYS A 140 -3.02 16.72 -0.37
CA LYS A 140 -2.56 15.33 -0.35
C LYS A 140 -3.12 14.56 -1.54
N SER A 141 -2.23 13.98 -2.32
CA SER A 141 -2.57 13.05 -3.40
C SER A 141 -1.95 11.68 -3.17
N ILE A 142 -2.50 10.69 -3.86
CA ILE A 142 -1.87 9.38 -4.03
C ILE A 142 -1.65 9.13 -5.52
N HIS A 143 -0.67 8.30 -5.85
CA HIS A 143 -0.55 7.78 -7.20
C HIS A 143 -1.07 6.35 -7.24
N ILE A 144 -1.95 6.07 -8.20
CA ILE A 144 -2.55 4.75 -8.42
C ILE A 144 -2.16 4.23 -9.79
N ARG A 145 -2.03 2.92 -9.89
CA ARG A 145 -1.83 2.21 -11.14
C ARG A 145 -3.01 1.27 -11.37
N CYS A 146 -3.62 1.38 -12.54
CA CYS A 146 -4.69 0.50 -13.00
C CYS A 146 -4.23 -0.21 -14.27
N HIS A 147 -4.55 -1.49 -14.41
CA HIS A 147 -4.17 -2.28 -15.57
C HIS A 147 -5.40 -2.67 -16.39
N LYS A 148 -5.29 -2.57 -17.71
CA LYS A 148 -6.30 -2.97 -18.68
C LYS A 148 -5.66 -3.92 -19.70
N ALA A 149 -5.97 -5.21 -19.58
CA ALA A 149 -5.32 -6.26 -20.37
C ALA A 149 -5.62 -6.19 -21.88
N SER A 150 -6.75 -5.61 -22.28
CA SER A 150 -7.12 -5.41 -23.68
C SER A 150 -8.15 -4.29 -23.82
N ALA A 151 -8.40 -3.83 -25.04
CA ALA A 151 -9.37 -2.76 -25.30
C ALA A 151 -10.79 -3.05 -24.76
N THR A 152 -11.19 -4.33 -24.74
CA THR A 152 -12.50 -4.80 -24.28
C THR A 152 -12.51 -5.29 -22.83
N ALA A 153 -11.35 -5.46 -22.20
CA ALA A 153 -11.26 -5.88 -20.81
C ALA A 153 -11.66 -4.73 -19.88
N ALA A 154 -12.30 -5.07 -18.76
CA ALA A 154 -12.52 -4.11 -17.69
C ALA A 154 -11.16 -3.70 -17.08
N PRO A 155 -10.97 -2.41 -16.75
CA PRO A 155 -9.79 -1.97 -16.01
C PRO A 155 -9.83 -2.56 -14.59
N ARG A 156 -8.66 -2.83 -14.02
CA ARG A 156 -8.52 -3.30 -12.65
C ARG A 156 -7.51 -2.47 -11.90
N PHE A 157 -7.76 -2.22 -10.62
CA PHE A 157 -6.75 -1.60 -9.78
C PHE A 157 -5.58 -2.58 -9.61
N HIS A 158 -4.37 -2.04 -9.71
CA HIS A 158 -3.14 -2.84 -9.61
C HIS A 158 -2.38 -2.51 -8.33
N SER A 159 -2.06 -1.24 -8.12
CA SER A 159 -1.26 -0.81 -6.98
C SER A 159 -1.39 0.68 -6.65
N ILE A 160 -0.98 1.05 -5.44
CA ILE A 160 -0.71 2.43 -5.00
C ILE A 160 0.80 2.58 -4.90
N ASP A 161 1.33 3.74 -5.29
CA ASP A 161 2.72 4.11 -5.08
C ASP A 161 2.98 4.30 -3.59
N THR A 162 3.92 3.52 -3.05
CA THR A 162 4.30 3.57 -1.64
C THR A 162 5.80 3.73 -1.52
N ARG A 163 6.23 4.77 -0.80
CA ARG A 163 7.63 5.01 -0.44
C ARG A 163 7.88 4.63 1.03
N PRO A 164 9.15 4.52 1.46
CA PRO A 164 9.45 4.33 2.88
C PRO A 164 8.77 5.42 3.74
N GLY A 165 8.34 5.07 4.96
CA GLY A 165 7.63 6.01 5.84
C GLY A 165 8.44 7.28 6.16
N SER A 166 9.78 7.21 6.15
CA SER A 166 10.66 8.38 6.28
C SER A 166 10.54 9.39 5.13
N GLU A 167 9.98 8.99 4.00
CA GLU A 167 9.79 9.82 2.79
C GLU A 167 8.33 10.26 2.57
N GLY A 168 7.45 10.00 3.55
CA GLY A 168 6.02 10.35 3.50
C GLY A 168 5.11 9.25 2.95
N GLY A 169 5.60 8.00 2.90
CA GLY A 169 4.75 6.84 2.63
C GLY A 169 4.08 6.89 1.25
N ALA A 170 2.75 6.73 1.25
CA ALA A 170 1.91 6.74 0.05
C ALA A 170 1.36 8.14 -0.31
N ILE A 171 1.72 9.17 0.47
CA ILE A 171 1.18 10.52 0.29
C ILE A 171 2.15 11.38 -0.53
N PHE A 172 1.58 12.07 -1.52
CA PHE A 172 2.26 12.97 -2.42
C PHE A 172 1.62 14.36 -2.37
N LYS A 173 2.34 15.34 -2.92
CA LYS A 173 1.79 16.69 -3.12
C LYS A 173 1.06 16.73 -4.47
N PRO A 174 -0.15 17.32 -4.53
CA PRO A 174 -0.85 17.50 -5.80
C PRO A 174 0.01 18.25 -6.83
N GLY A 175 -0.03 17.79 -8.08
CA GLY A 175 0.76 18.32 -9.19
C GLY A 175 2.24 17.94 -9.16
N GLY A 176 2.62 16.96 -8.33
CA GLY A 176 3.98 16.44 -8.21
C GLY A 176 4.47 15.64 -9.43
N ASP A 177 5.63 15.00 -9.26
CA ASP A 177 6.25 14.14 -10.29
C ASP A 177 5.49 12.81 -10.39
N LEU A 178 4.58 12.71 -11.36
CA LEU A 178 3.85 11.50 -11.66
C LEU A 178 4.74 10.60 -12.54
N HIS A 179 5.13 9.45 -12.01
CA HIS A 179 6.12 8.57 -12.63
C HIS A 179 5.69 7.10 -12.55
N TRP A 180 6.44 6.24 -13.25
CA TRP A 180 6.26 4.80 -13.13
C TRP A 180 6.77 4.32 -11.78
N PHE A 181 6.03 3.39 -11.17
CA PHE A 181 6.41 2.72 -9.93
C PHE A 181 6.03 1.24 -10.01
N ASP A 182 6.86 0.44 -9.36
CA ASP A 182 6.60 -0.97 -9.15
C ASP A 182 5.90 -1.18 -7.80
N TYR A 183 5.31 -2.37 -7.61
CA TYR A 183 4.57 -2.76 -6.41
C TYR A 183 5.18 -4.01 -5.77
#